data_AF-A0A921K3G4-F1
#
_entry.id   AF-A0A921K3G4-F1
#
_cell.length_a   1.000
_cell.length_b   1.000
_cell.length_c   1.000
_cell.angle_alpha   90.00
_cell.angle_beta   90.00
_cell.angle_gamma   90.00
#
_symmetry.space_group_name_H-M   'P 1'
#
loop_
_entity.id
_entity.type
_entity.pdbx_description
1 polymer ?
#
loop_
_entity_poly.entity_id
_entity_poly.type
_entity_poly.pdbx_seq_one_letter_code
_entity_poly.pdbx_strand_id
1 'polypeptide(L)'
;RVYDYNMSVSMNTKLYGMYKPLFMKSKEIVLRHVITPSVSYTYTPDFGKSRYGYYETYTYTDENGEVRMAEYSPYEGSPYSYPGKGVSQNVSFSLKNNLEMKMASDKDTTGYKKISLIDDLSGSLSYDIAQKRWSNLSLTARLKLTKSYTFNMNATFATYAYKFDENGKVVESDRTEWSYGRFGRFQGYSGSFSYTLNNDTFKKLFGKGDDKDKEKDKKDTDTEEDDEDLEEETDKQLNSGTRKTENATLDPDGYLAFKLPWSLSLSYSYSIREDRSKQINIKTMRYPYSLTHSLNISGNIKMGSRWNVTYSSGYDFTSKEMSMTTVNITRDLHCFNMSCGLVFGPYTSYNFSIRANSAMLTDALKWDQRSNTGSQVTWY
;
A
#
# COMPACT_ATOMS: atom_id res chain seq x y z
N ARG A 1 -18.49 35.07 -18.40
CA ARG A 1 -17.19 34.36 -18.29
C ARG A 1 -17.14 33.79 -16.89
N VAL A 2 -16.78 32.53 -16.77
CA VAL A 2 -16.79 31.80 -15.50
C VAL A 2 -15.34 31.62 -15.05
N TYR A 3 -15.08 31.91 -13.78
CA TYR A 3 -13.76 31.84 -13.16
C TYR A 3 -13.88 31.19 -11.78
N ASP A 4 -12.96 30.29 -11.49
CA ASP A 4 -12.70 29.78 -10.17
C ASP A 4 -11.27 30.14 -9.72
N TYR A 5 -11.07 30.09 -8.41
CA TYR A 5 -9.78 30.31 -7.77
C TYR A 5 -9.75 29.65 -6.40
N ASN A 6 -8.56 29.22 -5.99
CA ASN A 6 -8.28 28.73 -4.65
C ASN A 6 -7.03 29.43 -4.10
N MET A 7 -6.92 29.49 -2.78
CA MET A 7 -5.74 30.00 -2.08
C MET A 7 -5.20 28.89 -1.19
N SER A 8 -3.90 28.61 -1.28
CA SER A 8 -3.21 27.65 -0.41
C SER A 8 -1.95 28.27 0.16
N VAL A 9 -1.78 28.19 1.49
CA VAL A 9 -0.58 28.61 2.21
C VAL A 9 -0.07 27.43 3.00
N SER A 10 1.21 27.09 2.88
CA SER A 10 1.82 25.98 3.63
C SER A 10 3.11 26.44 4.30
N MET A 11 3.34 25.89 5.50
CA MET A 11 4.57 26.08 6.27
C MET A 11 5.04 24.71 6.74
N ASN A 12 6.30 24.40 6.51
CA ASN A 12 6.96 23.20 6.99
C ASN A 12 8.32 23.55 7.61
N THR A 13 8.74 22.77 8.60
CA THR A 13 10.08 22.90 9.19
C THR A 13 10.67 21.53 9.43
N LYS A 14 12.00 21.42 9.54
CA LYS A 14 12.69 20.18 9.89
C LYS A 14 13.53 20.43 11.15
N LEU A 15 13.23 19.67 12.19
CA LEU A 15 13.92 19.70 13.47
C LEU A 15 14.74 18.42 13.60
N TYR A 16 16.04 18.58 13.83
CA TYR A 16 16.98 17.47 14.00
C TYR A 16 17.34 17.34 15.47
N GLY A 17 17.23 16.14 16.02
CA GLY A 17 17.73 15.84 17.36
C GLY A 17 18.55 14.56 17.38
N MET A 18 19.61 14.57 18.16
CA MET A 18 20.51 13.43 18.34
C MET A 18 20.55 13.07 19.82
N TYR A 19 20.35 11.79 20.13
CA TYR A 19 20.35 11.27 21.48
C TYR A 19 21.26 10.04 21.58
N LYS A 20 22.08 9.98 22.63
CA LYS A 20 22.92 8.83 22.96
C LYS A 20 22.27 8.09 24.14
N PRO A 21 21.70 6.89 23.94
CA PRO A 21 21.06 6.16 25.02
C PRO A 21 22.06 5.77 26.12
N LEU A 22 21.75 6.12 27.37
CA LEU A 22 22.63 5.83 28.53
C LEU A 22 22.78 4.32 28.85
N PHE A 23 21.88 3.48 28.34
CA PHE A 23 21.78 2.05 28.70
C PHE A 23 22.55 1.09 27.77
N MET A 24 23.14 1.59 26.67
CA MET A 24 23.98 0.79 25.75
C MET A 24 25.30 1.50 25.46
N LYS A 25 26.16 1.65 26.49
CA LYS A 25 27.46 2.33 26.37
C LYS A 25 28.52 1.55 25.57
N SER A 26 28.37 0.24 25.39
CA SER A 26 29.40 -0.64 24.80
C SER A 26 29.51 -0.57 23.28
N LYS A 27 28.49 -0.03 22.60
CA LYS A 27 28.52 0.28 21.17
C LYS A 27 28.19 1.76 21.06
N GLU A 28 28.99 2.55 20.34
CA GLU A 28 28.71 3.98 20.12
C GLU A 28 27.42 4.16 19.30
N ILE A 29 26.28 4.02 19.96
CA ILE A 29 24.96 4.13 19.35
C ILE A 29 24.50 5.58 19.46
N VAL A 30 24.18 6.18 18.32
CA VAL A 30 23.56 7.51 18.25
C VAL A 30 22.21 7.37 17.56
N LEU A 31 21.14 7.71 18.27
CA LEU A 31 19.80 7.80 17.71
C LEU A 31 19.59 9.22 17.17
N ARG A 32 19.27 9.33 15.89
CA ARG A 32 18.88 10.59 15.24
C ARG A 32 17.39 10.56 14.96
N HIS A 33 16.65 11.50 15.51
CA HIS A 33 15.28 11.75 15.08
C HIS A 33 15.21 13.00 14.21
N VAL A 34 14.40 12.95 13.16
CA VAL A 34 14.07 14.10 12.32
C VAL A 34 12.57 14.31 12.42
N ILE A 35 12.16 15.41 13.05
CA ILE A 35 10.76 15.80 13.20
C ILE A 35 10.45 16.86 12.16
N THR A 36 9.43 16.62 11.34
CA THR A 36 8.96 17.55 10.30
C THR A 36 7.52 17.93 10.59
N PRO A 37 7.26 18.99 11.38
CA PRO A 37 5.94 19.56 11.49
C PRO A 37 5.60 20.32 10.20
N SER A 38 4.35 20.22 9.78
CA SER A 38 3.80 21.06 8.72
C SER A 38 2.38 21.49 9.02
N VAL A 39 2.05 22.70 8.57
CA VAL A 39 0.72 23.30 8.67
C VAL A 39 0.37 23.84 7.29
N SER A 40 -0.82 23.54 6.78
CA SER A 40 -1.34 24.14 5.55
C SER A 40 -2.74 24.68 5.76
N TYR A 41 -3.03 25.81 5.11
CA TYR A 41 -4.35 26.42 5.04
C TYR A 41 -4.78 26.48 3.58
N THR A 42 -5.99 25.99 3.31
CA THR A 42 -6.60 26.04 1.98
C THR A 42 -7.95 26.72 2.07
N TYR A 43 -8.20 27.65 1.14
CA TYR A 43 -9.43 28.40 1.01
C TYR A 43 -9.96 28.34 -0.42
N THR A 44 -11.21 27.93 -0.56
CA THR A 44 -12.01 28.08 -1.77
C THR A 44 -13.22 28.94 -1.42
N PRO A 45 -13.44 30.07 -2.12
CA PRO A 45 -14.58 30.93 -1.86
C PRO A 45 -15.88 30.25 -2.32
N ASP A 46 -16.99 30.74 -1.77
CA ASP A 46 -18.32 30.34 -2.21
C ASP A 46 -18.71 31.08 -3.51
N PHE A 47 -18.59 30.37 -4.64
CA PHE A 47 -18.98 30.88 -5.96
C PHE A 47 -20.49 30.96 -6.17
N GLY A 48 -21.29 30.46 -5.20
CA GLY A 48 -22.74 30.65 -5.11
C GLY A 48 -23.18 32.08 -4.82
N LYS A 49 -22.27 32.93 -4.32
CA LYS A 49 -22.61 34.31 -3.95
C LYS A 49 -22.98 35.14 -5.18
N SER A 50 -24.03 35.94 -5.05
CA SER A 50 -24.55 36.86 -6.09
C SER A 50 -23.47 37.71 -6.77
N ARG A 51 -22.40 38.11 -6.04
CA ARG A 51 -21.25 38.84 -6.61
C ARG A 51 -20.56 38.15 -7.79
N TYR A 52 -20.68 36.84 -7.91
CA TYR A 52 -20.08 36.05 -9.00
C TYR A 52 -21.05 35.87 -10.18
N GLY A 53 -22.36 35.97 -9.95
CA GLY A 53 -23.38 35.83 -11.01
C GLY A 53 -23.40 34.44 -11.66
N TYR A 54 -22.97 33.40 -10.95
CA TYR A 54 -23.01 32.01 -11.46
C TYR A 54 -24.30 31.28 -11.11
N TYR A 55 -25.11 31.87 -10.23
CA TYR A 55 -26.39 31.34 -9.80
C TYR A 55 -27.43 32.45 -9.75
N GLU A 56 -28.63 32.14 -10.20
CA GLU A 56 -29.80 33.01 -10.23
C GLU A 56 -31.01 32.29 -9.65
N THR A 57 -32.00 33.06 -9.18
CA THR A 57 -33.24 32.52 -8.63
C THR A 57 -34.43 32.97 -9.46
N TYR A 58 -35.38 32.08 -9.74
CA TYR A 58 -36.69 32.41 -10.29
C TYR A 58 -37.80 31.90 -9.37
N THR A 59 -38.92 32.61 -9.34
CA THR A 59 -40.11 32.19 -8.60
C THR A 59 -41.06 31.45 -9.53
N TYR A 60 -41.60 30.32 -9.09
CA TYR A 60 -42.67 29.60 -9.76
C TYR A 60 -43.77 29.25 -8.76
N THR A 61 -45.01 29.24 -9.22
CA THR A 61 -46.13 28.75 -8.41
C THR A 61 -46.24 27.25 -8.62
N ASP A 62 -46.23 26.49 -7.53
CA ASP A 62 -46.38 25.04 -7.59
C ASP A 62 -47.83 24.62 -7.86
N GLU A 63 -48.06 23.32 -8.03
CA GLU A 63 -49.40 22.74 -8.29
C GLU A 63 -50.41 23.02 -7.17
N ASN A 64 -49.94 23.40 -5.97
CA ASN A 64 -50.78 23.73 -4.82
C ASN A 64 -51.05 25.24 -4.67
N GLY A 65 -50.57 26.07 -5.61
CA GLY A 65 -50.72 27.52 -5.55
C GLY A 65 -49.70 28.23 -4.66
N GLU A 66 -48.68 27.52 -4.14
CA GLU A 66 -47.63 28.12 -3.32
C GLU A 66 -46.51 28.69 -4.21
N VAL A 67 -46.13 29.95 -3.97
CA VAL A 67 -44.97 30.55 -4.64
C VAL A 67 -43.69 29.97 -4.05
N ARG A 68 -42.91 29.26 -4.87
CA ARG A 68 -41.62 28.68 -4.52
C ARG A 68 -40.50 29.35 -5.31
N MET A 69 -39.34 29.48 -4.69
CA MET A 69 -38.13 29.93 -5.36
C MET A 69 -37.32 28.71 -5.80
N ALA A 70 -36.94 28.67 -7.07
CA ALA A 70 -35.96 27.74 -7.60
C ALA A 70 -34.66 28.50 -7.91
N GLU A 71 -33.53 27.89 -7.61
CA GLU A 71 -32.20 28.42 -7.93
C GLU A 71 -31.59 27.58 -9.04
N TYR A 72 -31.04 28.25 -10.06
CA TYR A 72 -30.42 27.62 -11.23
C TYR A 72 -29.10 28.32 -11.56
N SER A 73 -28.24 27.65 -12.32
CA SER A 73 -27.06 28.28 -12.90
C SER A 73 -27.37 28.66 -14.35
N PRO A 74 -27.19 29.92 -14.79
CA PRO A 74 -27.29 30.28 -16.20
C PRO A 74 -26.30 29.54 -17.12
N TYR A 75 -25.32 28.86 -16.53
CA TYR A 75 -24.32 28.05 -17.21
C TYR A 75 -24.65 26.55 -17.20
N GLU A 76 -25.79 26.15 -16.64
CA GLU A 76 -26.28 24.78 -16.65
C GLU A 76 -26.56 24.31 -18.09
N GLY A 77 -26.01 23.16 -18.48
CA GLY A 77 -26.06 22.67 -19.87
C GLY A 77 -24.97 23.22 -20.81
N SER A 78 -24.06 24.08 -20.32
CA SER A 78 -22.88 24.49 -21.09
C SER A 78 -21.88 23.34 -21.27
N PRO A 79 -21.06 23.34 -22.34
CA PRO A 79 -20.01 22.31 -22.55
C PRO A 79 -18.96 22.24 -21.43
N TYR A 80 -18.83 23.31 -20.63
CA TYR A 80 -17.91 23.40 -19.50
C TYR A 80 -18.69 23.51 -18.19
N SER A 81 -18.20 22.84 -17.15
CA SER A 81 -18.77 22.89 -15.80
C SER A 81 -18.63 24.28 -15.18
N TYR A 82 -19.59 24.65 -14.33
CA TYR A 82 -19.54 25.87 -13.54
C TYR A 82 -19.08 25.59 -12.10
N PRO A 83 -18.42 26.55 -11.43
CA PRO A 83 -17.98 26.40 -10.05
C PRO A 83 -19.14 26.12 -9.11
N GLY A 84 -18.94 25.14 -8.23
CA GLY A 84 -19.94 24.75 -7.23
C GLY A 84 -20.16 25.81 -6.14
N LYS A 85 -21.27 25.67 -5.42
CA LYS A 85 -21.57 26.46 -4.22
C LYS A 85 -20.81 25.93 -3.01
N GLY A 86 -20.62 26.82 -2.05
CA GLY A 86 -20.08 26.49 -0.74
C GLY A 86 -18.68 27.05 -0.52
N VAL A 87 -18.44 27.49 0.71
CA VAL A 87 -17.11 27.90 1.15
C VAL A 87 -16.37 26.66 1.66
N SER A 88 -15.14 26.46 1.21
CA SER A 88 -14.24 25.45 1.76
C SER A 88 -13.07 26.14 2.45
N GLN A 89 -12.86 25.84 3.73
CA GLN A 89 -11.74 26.36 4.51
C GLN A 89 -11.20 25.26 5.40
N ASN A 90 -9.97 24.83 5.16
CA ASN A 90 -9.38 23.74 5.92
C ASN A 90 -7.96 24.10 6.36
N VAL A 91 -7.66 23.86 7.64
CA VAL A 91 -6.30 23.91 8.18
C VAL A 91 -5.85 22.49 8.45
N SER A 92 -4.82 22.01 7.75
CA SER A 92 -4.23 20.70 7.99
C SER A 92 -2.95 20.84 8.80
N PHE A 93 -2.80 19.98 9.80
CA PHE A 93 -1.62 19.79 10.61
C PHE A 93 -1.07 18.40 10.32
N SER A 94 0.24 18.29 10.10
CA SER A 94 0.90 17.00 10.11
C SER A 94 2.22 17.06 10.85
N LEU A 95 2.56 15.96 11.49
CA LEU A 95 3.81 15.77 12.20
C LEU A 95 4.41 14.46 11.70
N LYS A 96 5.53 14.56 10.99
CA LYS A 96 6.28 13.38 10.55
C LYS A 96 7.53 13.21 11.41
N ASN A 97 7.82 11.99 11.81
CA ASN A 97 9.02 11.62 12.55
C ASN A 97 9.73 10.47 11.85
N ASN A 98 11.02 10.66 11.62
CA ASN A 98 11.94 9.64 11.12
C ASN A 98 12.95 9.34 12.22
N LEU A 99 13.24 8.07 12.49
CA LEU A 99 14.21 7.65 13.50
C LEU A 99 15.26 6.75 12.86
N GLU A 100 16.51 7.19 12.96
CA GLU A 100 17.68 6.47 12.49
C GLU A 100 18.63 6.16 13.64
N MET A 101 19.33 5.04 13.52
CA MET A 101 20.38 4.62 14.43
C MET A 101 21.71 4.60 13.67
N LYS A 102 22.73 5.27 14.23
CA LYS A 102 24.13 5.10 13.83
C LYS A 102 24.80 4.19 14.84
N MET A 103 25.51 3.16 14.36
CA MET A 103 26.34 2.28 15.18
C MET A 103 27.71 2.11 14.52
N ALA A 104 28.77 1.94 15.31
CA ALA A 104 30.09 1.57 14.80
C ALA A 104 30.02 0.23 14.03
N SER A 105 30.70 0.14 12.90
CA SER A 105 30.75 -1.08 12.09
C SER A 105 31.75 -2.07 12.69
N ASP A 106 31.31 -3.30 12.98
CA ASP A 106 32.22 -4.37 13.42
C ASP A 106 33.16 -4.85 12.28
N LYS A 107 32.90 -4.45 11.02
CA LYS A 107 33.69 -4.83 9.83
C LYS A 107 34.78 -3.83 9.45
N ASP A 108 34.74 -2.60 9.96
CA ASP A 108 35.66 -1.55 9.52
C ASP A 108 36.02 -0.60 10.67
N THR A 109 37.32 -0.45 10.93
CA THR A 109 37.87 0.23 12.11
C THR A 109 37.62 1.75 12.13
N THR A 110 37.00 2.31 11.08
CA THR A 110 36.66 3.74 10.98
C THR A 110 35.22 4.02 10.49
N GLY A 111 34.42 2.99 10.16
CA GLY A 111 33.11 3.16 9.50
C GLY A 111 31.90 3.14 10.45
N TYR A 112 30.92 4.03 10.22
CA TYR A 112 29.61 4.00 10.90
C TYR A 112 28.54 3.37 10.01
N LYS A 113 27.80 2.40 10.54
CA LYS A 113 26.62 1.81 9.88
C LYS A 113 25.35 2.54 10.30
N LYS A 114 24.63 3.13 9.32
CA LYS A 114 23.31 3.73 9.51
C LYS A 114 22.22 2.67 9.33
N ILE A 115 21.27 2.61 10.26
CA ILE A 115 20.10 1.73 10.20
C ILE A 115 18.86 2.60 10.45
N SER A 116 17.96 2.68 9.47
CA SER A 116 16.64 3.29 9.71
C SER A 116 15.79 2.34 10.56
N LEU A 117 15.29 2.82 11.69
CA LEU A 117 14.40 2.06 12.57
C LEU A 117 12.93 2.39 12.27
N ILE A 118 12.65 3.69 12.07
CA ILE A 118 11.35 4.23 11.70
C ILE A 118 11.54 5.05 10.43
N ASP A 119 11.08 4.51 9.30
CA ASP A 119 11.12 5.19 8.00
C ASP A 119 10.10 6.33 7.94
N ASP A 120 8.95 6.18 8.59
CA ASP A 120 7.92 7.21 8.67
C ASP A 120 7.02 6.93 9.86
N LEU A 121 6.95 7.83 10.82
CA LEU A 121 5.86 7.90 11.79
C LEU A 121 5.19 9.25 11.58
N SER A 122 4.08 9.27 10.86
CA SER A 122 3.34 10.48 10.56
C SER A 122 1.99 10.49 11.26
N GLY A 123 1.62 11.65 11.80
CA GLY A 123 0.29 11.94 12.29
C GLY A 123 -0.30 13.11 11.54
N SER A 124 -1.56 13.03 11.11
CA SER A 124 -2.26 14.10 10.42
C SER A 124 -3.63 14.35 11.03
N LEU A 125 -3.97 15.63 11.15
CA LEU A 125 -5.23 16.13 11.70
C LEU A 125 -5.59 17.39 10.91
N SER A 126 -6.85 17.62 10.59
CA SER A 126 -7.29 18.86 9.98
C SER A 126 -8.47 19.48 10.71
N TYR A 127 -8.70 20.76 10.46
CA TYR A 127 -9.83 21.51 10.98
C TYR A 127 -10.53 22.20 9.81
N ASP A 128 -11.76 21.78 9.54
CA ASP A 128 -12.67 22.45 8.63
C ASP A 128 -13.28 23.65 9.36
N ILE A 129 -12.89 24.86 8.96
CA ILE A 129 -13.37 26.12 9.53
C ILE A 129 -14.81 26.40 9.10
N ALA A 130 -15.21 25.99 7.89
CA ALA A 130 -16.55 26.21 7.37
C ALA A 130 -17.58 25.38 8.17
N GLN A 131 -17.25 24.11 8.43
CA GLN A 131 -18.08 23.22 9.25
C GLN A 131 -17.79 23.34 10.76
N LYS A 132 -16.72 24.03 11.14
CA LYS A 132 -16.19 24.12 12.52
C LYS A 132 -15.88 22.74 13.13
N ARG A 133 -15.41 21.80 12.32
CA ARG A 133 -15.15 20.41 12.74
C ARG A 133 -13.71 19.99 12.55
N TRP A 134 -13.18 19.26 13.53
CA TRP A 134 -11.92 18.56 13.38
C TRP A 134 -12.10 17.27 12.57
N SER A 135 -11.09 16.89 11.79
CA SER A 135 -11.00 15.54 11.24
C SER A 135 -10.65 14.55 12.36
N ASN A 136 -10.69 13.27 12.02
CA ASN A 136 -10.04 12.25 12.84
C ASN A 136 -8.51 12.38 12.73
N LEU A 137 -7.80 12.00 13.78
CA LEU A 137 -6.35 11.87 13.76
C LEU A 137 -6.01 10.56 13.05
N SER A 138 -5.29 10.68 11.93
CA SER A 138 -4.71 9.53 11.23
C SER A 138 -3.24 9.41 11.61
N LEU A 139 -2.83 8.21 12.01
CA LEU A 139 -1.43 7.87 12.27
C LEU A 139 -0.98 6.82 11.26
N THR A 140 0.13 7.06 10.59
CA THR A 140 0.79 6.08 9.72
C THR A 140 2.16 5.79 10.29
N ALA A 141 2.50 4.50 10.38
CA ALA A 141 3.81 4.03 10.80
C ALA A 141 4.38 3.07 9.76
N ARG A 142 5.61 3.34 9.32
CA ARG A 142 6.43 2.51 8.45
C ARG A 142 7.73 2.20 9.16
N LEU A 143 7.96 0.91 9.42
CA LEU A 143 9.15 0.41 10.10
C LEU A 143 9.93 -0.51 9.17
N LYS A 144 11.20 -0.20 8.92
CA LYS A 144 12.10 -1.05 8.16
C LYS A 144 12.88 -1.96 9.12
N LEU A 145 12.30 -3.10 9.50
CA LEU A 145 12.95 -3.99 10.48
C LEU A 145 14.21 -4.66 9.90
N THR A 146 14.23 -4.96 8.60
CA THR A 146 15.40 -5.49 7.90
C THR A 146 15.50 -4.92 6.48
N LYS A 147 16.61 -5.16 5.75
CA LYS A 147 16.80 -4.66 4.38
C LYS A 147 15.67 -5.05 3.41
N SER A 148 15.01 -6.19 3.66
CA SER A 148 13.96 -6.75 2.79
C SER A 148 12.59 -6.75 3.44
N TYR A 149 12.42 -6.06 4.58
CA TYR A 149 11.17 -6.09 5.34
C TYR A 149 10.73 -4.69 5.75
N THR A 150 9.51 -4.36 5.36
CA THR A 150 8.83 -3.13 5.73
C THR A 150 7.50 -3.47 6.37
N PHE A 151 7.30 -3.07 7.62
CA PHE A 151 6.02 -3.11 8.29
C PHE A 151 5.29 -1.79 8.05
N ASN A 152 4.04 -1.86 7.58
CA ASN A 152 3.19 -0.69 7.41
C ASN A 152 1.97 -0.83 8.32
N MET A 153 1.66 0.23 9.05
CA MET A 153 0.51 0.33 9.94
C MET A 153 -0.19 1.67 9.74
N ASN A 154 -1.51 1.66 9.70
CA ASN A 154 -2.35 2.85 9.68
C ASN A 154 -3.36 2.74 10.80
N ALA A 155 -3.44 3.76 11.67
CA ALA A 155 -4.37 3.84 12.77
C ALA A 155 -5.20 5.12 12.68
N THR A 156 -6.45 5.06 13.10
CA THR A 156 -7.35 6.23 13.12
C THR A 156 -7.94 6.41 14.50
N PHE A 157 -7.92 7.65 14.98
CA PHE A 157 -8.54 8.05 16.24
C PHE A 157 -9.60 9.12 15.96
N ALA A 158 -10.85 8.80 16.28
CA ALA A 158 -11.96 9.72 16.17
C ALA A 158 -11.84 10.87 17.16
N THR A 159 -12.00 12.09 16.66
CA THR A 159 -11.86 13.29 17.50
C THR A 159 -13.11 13.54 18.36
N TYR A 160 -14.29 13.10 17.90
CA TYR A 160 -15.56 13.33 18.55
C TYR A 160 -16.07 12.13 19.35
N ALA A 161 -16.73 12.44 20.46
CA ALA A 161 -17.35 11.46 21.34
C ALA A 161 -18.66 10.92 20.73
N TYR A 162 -19.17 9.82 21.26
CA TYR A 162 -20.54 9.38 20.96
C TYR A 162 -21.55 9.96 21.94
N LYS A 163 -22.77 10.20 21.44
CA LYS A 163 -23.96 10.53 22.23
C LYS A 163 -25.13 9.68 21.76
N PHE A 164 -26.13 9.50 22.60
CA PHE A 164 -27.43 9.01 22.16
C PHE A 164 -28.23 10.19 21.60
N ASP A 165 -28.88 9.99 20.47
CA ASP A 165 -29.90 10.91 19.97
C ASP A 165 -31.22 10.72 20.74
N GLU A 166 -32.22 11.54 20.42
CA GLU A 166 -33.56 11.52 21.04
C GLU A 166 -34.29 10.17 20.84
N ASN A 167 -33.91 9.41 19.82
CA ASN A 167 -34.46 8.09 19.49
C ASN A 167 -33.64 6.95 20.12
N GLY A 168 -32.64 7.25 20.95
CA GLY A 168 -31.78 6.25 21.59
C GLY A 168 -30.75 5.61 20.65
N LYS A 169 -30.53 6.16 19.46
CA LYS A 169 -29.49 5.72 18.52
C LYS A 169 -28.18 6.43 18.81
N VAL A 170 -27.07 5.69 18.71
CA VAL A 170 -25.74 6.25 18.88
C VAL A 170 -25.37 7.10 17.66
N VAL A 171 -25.05 8.37 17.91
CA VAL A 171 -24.56 9.32 16.91
C VAL A 171 -23.28 10.00 17.40
N GLU A 172 -22.50 10.52 16.47
CA GLU A 172 -21.34 11.34 16.81
C GLU A 172 -21.81 12.64 17.49
N SER A 173 -21.11 13.01 18.55
CA SER A 173 -21.38 14.22 19.33
C SER A 173 -20.75 15.45 18.66
N ASP A 174 -21.23 16.62 19.07
CA ASP A 174 -20.64 17.90 18.67
C ASP A 174 -19.46 18.28 19.57
N ARG A 175 -19.22 17.50 20.63
CA ARG A 175 -18.10 17.67 21.56
C ARG A 175 -16.97 16.68 21.28
N THR A 176 -15.76 17.20 21.26
CA THR A 176 -14.55 16.38 21.08
C THR A 176 -14.27 15.53 22.33
N GLU A 177 -13.62 14.39 22.17
CA GLU A 177 -13.13 13.59 23.31
C GLU A 177 -12.15 14.40 24.18
N TRP A 178 -11.38 15.31 23.56
CA TRP A 178 -10.46 16.21 24.27
C TRP A 178 -11.18 17.16 25.23
N SER A 179 -12.40 17.60 24.90
CA SER A 179 -13.22 18.43 25.79
C SER A 179 -13.64 17.70 27.08
N TYR A 180 -13.60 16.37 27.07
CA TYR A 180 -13.81 15.52 28.24
C TYR A 180 -12.50 15.07 28.90
N GLY A 181 -11.36 15.64 28.50
CA GLY A 181 -10.02 15.28 29.00
C GLY A 181 -9.50 13.92 28.50
N ARG A 182 -10.11 13.36 27.44
CA ARG A 182 -9.75 12.05 26.89
C ARG A 182 -9.03 12.21 25.56
N PHE A 183 -8.15 11.28 25.22
CA PHE A 183 -7.60 11.22 23.87
C PHE A 183 -8.68 10.78 22.86
N GLY A 184 -8.43 11.04 21.58
CA GLY A 184 -9.32 10.62 20.50
C GLY A 184 -9.66 9.13 20.61
N ARG A 185 -10.91 8.79 20.31
CA ARG A 185 -11.41 7.42 20.42
C ARG A 185 -10.81 6.57 19.32
N PHE A 186 -10.08 5.52 19.68
CA PHE A 186 -9.51 4.60 18.71
C PHE A 186 -10.61 3.99 17.84
N GLN A 187 -10.56 4.22 16.53
CA GLN A 187 -11.50 3.62 15.58
C GLN A 187 -10.99 2.29 15.02
N GLY A 188 -9.67 2.12 15.03
CA GLY A 188 -9.04 0.94 14.50
C GLY A 188 -7.65 1.20 13.97
N TYR A 189 -7.00 0.11 13.60
CA TYR A 189 -5.74 0.10 12.88
C TYR A 189 -5.68 -1.08 11.92
N SER A 190 -5.00 -0.90 10.80
CA SER A 190 -4.70 -1.96 9.86
C SER A 190 -3.22 -2.00 9.58
N GLY A 191 -2.72 -3.19 9.28
CA GLY A 191 -1.34 -3.38 8.88
C GLY A 191 -1.19 -4.55 7.95
N SER A 192 -0.05 -4.56 7.27
CA SER A 192 0.34 -5.68 6.43
C SER A 192 1.79 -6.08 6.71
N PHE A 193 2.01 -7.38 6.56
CA PHE A 193 3.28 -8.07 6.67
C PHE A 193 3.48 -8.80 5.36
N SER A 194 4.52 -8.45 4.61
CA SER A 194 4.87 -9.17 3.37
C SER A 194 6.32 -9.61 3.43
N TYR A 195 6.57 -10.88 3.11
CA TYR A 195 7.91 -11.45 3.07
C TYR A 195 8.07 -12.42 1.90
N THR A 196 9.12 -12.22 1.11
CA THR A 196 9.46 -13.09 -0.03
C THR A 196 10.67 -13.95 0.31
N LEU A 197 10.44 -15.25 0.33
CA LEU A 197 11.46 -16.29 0.39
C LEU A 197 11.92 -16.61 -1.02
N ASN A 198 13.22 -16.72 -1.25
CA ASN A 198 13.82 -17.26 -2.47
C ASN A 198 15.03 -18.13 -2.08
N ASN A 199 15.74 -18.70 -3.05
CA ASN A 199 16.90 -19.55 -2.78
C ASN A 199 17.93 -18.88 -1.84
N ASP A 200 18.24 -17.60 -2.05
CA ASP A 200 19.25 -16.88 -1.27
C ASP A 200 18.77 -16.48 0.12
N THR A 201 17.53 -15.97 0.25
CA THR A 201 16.98 -15.60 1.56
C THR A 201 16.68 -16.83 2.40
N PHE A 202 16.24 -17.93 1.78
CA PHE A 202 16.04 -19.20 2.45
C PHE A 202 17.35 -19.79 2.95
N LYS A 203 18.41 -19.80 2.11
CA LYS A 203 19.75 -20.24 2.54
C LYS A 203 20.27 -19.37 3.69
N LYS A 204 20.05 -18.05 3.66
CA LYS A 204 20.44 -17.14 4.76
C LYS A 204 19.65 -17.37 6.06
N LEU A 205 18.36 -17.68 5.98
CA LEU A 205 17.48 -17.86 7.14
C LEU A 205 17.59 -19.26 7.78
N PHE A 206 17.73 -20.29 6.95
CA PHE A 206 17.62 -21.70 7.36
C PHE A 206 18.87 -22.53 7.06
N GLY A 207 19.85 -21.99 6.33
CA GLY A 207 21.13 -22.63 6.10
C GLY A 207 21.97 -22.61 7.37
N LYS A 208 22.07 -23.75 8.05
CA LYS A 208 23.10 -23.96 9.09
C LYS A 208 24.47 -24.03 8.41
N GLY A 209 25.36 -23.08 8.72
CA GLY A 209 26.72 -23.43 9.11
C GLY A 209 27.86 -23.52 8.08
N ASP A 210 27.70 -23.24 6.78
CA ASP A 210 28.82 -23.47 5.82
C ASP A 210 29.53 -22.21 5.26
N ASP A 211 29.13 -21.00 5.65
CA ASP A 211 29.79 -19.76 5.18
C ASP A 211 30.66 -19.09 6.27
N LYS A 212 31.48 -19.89 6.98
CA LYS A 212 32.56 -19.33 7.84
C LYS A 212 33.98 -19.50 7.29
N ASP A 213 34.21 -20.28 6.23
CA ASP A 213 35.56 -20.64 5.78
C ASP A 213 35.93 -20.22 4.35
N LYS A 214 35.24 -19.24 3.74
CA LYS A 214 35.60 -18.71 2.40
C LYS A 214 35.76 -17.19 2.31
N GLU A 215 36.13 -16.53 3.42
CA GLU A 215 36.35 -15.07 3.45
C GLU A 215 37.81 -14.73 3.80
N LYS A 216 38.80 -15.44 3.22
CA LYS A 216 40.23 -15.15 3.46
C LYS A 216 41.14 -14.92 2.25
N ASP A 217 40.69 -15.13 1.01
CA ASP A 217 41.52 -14.82 -0.17
C ASP A 217 40.72 -14.06 -1.22
N LYS A 218 40.64 -12.73 -1.04
CA LYS A 218 40.57 -11.72 -2.10
C LYS A 218 40.79 -10.35 -1.47
N LYS A 219 42.05 -9.95 -1.43
CA LYS A 219 42.46 -8.59 -1.12
C LYS A 219 42.56 -7.79 -2.42
N ASP A 220 41.97 -6.60 -2.37
CA ASP A 220 42.29 -5.38 -3.13
C ASP A 220 41.97 -5.34 -4.63
N THR A 221 40.74 -4.92 -4.94
CA THR A 221 40.45 -3.75 -5.80
C THR A 221 39.02 -3.29 -5.48
N ASP A 222 38.87 -2.52 -4.40
CA ASP A 222 37.66 -1.72 -4.15
C ASP A 222 37.84 -0.38 -4.86
N THR A 223 37.25 -0.26 -6.06
CA THR A 223 36.79 1.03 -6.56
C THR A 223 35.41 1.27 -5.99
N GLU A 224 35.26 2.44 -5.38
CA GLU A 224 34.00 3.02 -4.92
C GLU A 224 32.93 2.89 -6.02
N GLU A 225 31.93 2.03 -5.81
CA GLU A 225 30.66 2.07 -6.54
C GLU A 225 29.57 2.47 -5.56
N ASP A 226 29.06 3.67 -5.82
CA ASP A 226 27.94 4.32 -5.18
C ASP A 226 26.67 3.46 -5.16
N ASP A 227 25.89 3.68 -4.10
CA ASP A 227 24.56 3.14 -3.81
C ASP A 227 23.48 3.60 -4.84
N GLU A 228 23.52 3.17 -6.10
CA GLU A 228 22.44 3.41 -7.08
C GLU A 228 21.86 2.17 -7.81
N ASP A 229 22.30 0.94 -7.52
CA ASP A 229 21.88 -0.24 -8.30
C ASP A 229 20.81 -1.14 -7.63
N LEU A 230 19.70 -0.57 -7.15
CA LEU A 230 18.51 -1.35 -6.77
C LEU A 230 17.19 -0.88 -7.41
N GLU A 231 17.22 0.12 -8.30
CA GLU A 231 16.06 0.54 -9.10
C GLU A 231 16.15 0.15 -10.59
N GLU A 232 17.26 -0.45 -11.06
CA GLU A 232 17.47 -0.79 -12.48
C GLU A 232 17.08 -2.23 -12.91
N GLU A 233 16.50 -3.05 -12.03
CA GLU A 233 16.09 -4.43 -12.40
C GLU A 233 14.66 -4.51 -12.97
N THR A 234 13.94 -3.38 -13.13
CA THR A 234 12.59 -3.35 -13.71
C THR A 234 12.50 -2.85 -15.16
N ASP A 235 13.55 -2.20 -15.72
CA ASP A 235 13.47 -1.58 -17.06
C ASP A 235 14.37 -2.20 -18.15
N LYS A 236 15.20 -3.20 -17.84
CA LYS A 236 16.09 -3.84 -18.84
C LYS A 236 15.49 -5.06 -19.56
N GLN A 237 14.16 -5.17 -19.64
CA GLN A 237 13.48 -6.27 -20.35
C GLN A 237 12.97 -5.93 -21.76
N LEU A 238 13.34 -4.77 -22.30
CA LEU A 238 13.08 -4.38 -23.69
C LEU A 238 14.38 -3.85 -24.30
N ASN A 239 14.95 -4.60 -25.26
CA ASN A 239 16.16 -4.31 -26.04
C ASN A 239 17.52 -4.65 -25.41
N SER A 240 17.98 -5.90 -25.61
CA SER A 240 19.27 -6.17 -26.28
C SER A 240 19.52 -7.68 -26.40
N GLY A 241 19.81 -8.11 -27.63
CA GLY A 241 20.05 -9.51 -28.01
C GLY A 241 21.45 -10.00 -27.67
N THR A 242 21.80 -10.05 -26.38
CA THR A 242 23.07 -10.65 -25.92
C THR A 242 22.82 -11.50 -24.67
N ARG A 243 22.82 -12.83 -24.86
CA ARG A 243 22.80 -13.81 -23.76
C ARG A 243 24.04 -13.59 -22.88
N LYS A 244 23.85 -13.08 -21.66
CA LYS A 244 24.88 -13.13 -20.61
C LYS A 244 25.08 -14.60 -20.18
N THR A 245 26.29 -15.10 -20.33
CA THR A 245 26.72 -16.41 -19.83
C THR A 245 27.07 -16.25 -18.35
N GLU A 246 26.20 -16.70 -17.45
CA GLU A 246 26.55 -16.82 -16.02
C GLU A 246 27.52 -18.00 -15.83
N ASN A 247 28.59 -17.77 -15.08
CA ASN A 247 29.54 -18.81 -14.67
C ASN A 247 28.82 -19.82 -13.78
N ALA A 248 28.67 -21.03 -14.29
CA ALA A 248 27.97 -22.08 -13.58
C ALA A 248 28.82 -22.65 -12.44
N THR A 249 28.28 -22.60 -11.22
CA THR A 249 28.82 -23.31 -10.07
C THR A 249 28.72 -24.81 -10.32
N LEU A 250 29.83 -25.55 -10.22
CA LEU A 250 29.86 -27.01 -10.36
C LEU A 250 29.63 -27.66 -8.99
N ASP A 251 28.80 -28.70 -8.94
CA ASP A 251 28.64 -29.58 -7.77
C ASP A 251 29.91 -30.44 -7.56
N PRO A 252 30.09 -31.09 -6.38
CA PRO A 252 31.28 -31.89 -6.07
C PRO A 252 31.63 -32.99 -7.08
N ASP A 253 30.64 -33.45 -7.84
CA ASP A 253 30.76 -34.47 -8.88
C ASP A 253 31.04 -33.89 -10.29
N GLY A 254 31.29 -32.57 -10.42
CA GLY A 254 31.67 -31.93 -11.68
C GLY A 254 30.51 -31.62 -12.64
N TYR A 255 29.27 -31.71 -12.18
CA TYR A 255 28.07 -31.29 -12.93
C TYR A 255 27.70 -29.84 -12.62
N LEU A 256 27.03 -29.16 -13.56
CA LEU A 256 26.44 -27.84 -13.29
C LEU A 256 25.47 -27.97 -12.11
N ALA A 257 25.73 -27.24 -11.02
CA ALA A 257 24.90 -27.29 -9.83
C ALA A 257 23.47 -26.91 -10.18
N PHE A 258 22.55 -27.86 -10.03
CA PHE A 258 21.15 -27.64 -10.37
C PHE A 258 20.52 -26.70 -9.34
N LYS A 259 20.42 -25.42 -9.68
CA LYS A 259 19.65 -24.44 -8.92
C LYS A 259 18.27 -24.28 -9.54
N LEU A 260 17.25 -24.83 -8.89
CA LEU A 260 15.85 -24.55 -9.21
C LEU A 260 15.49 -23.16 -8.65
N PRO A 261 15.30 -22.11 -9.48
CA PRO A 261 14.91 -20.79 -8.98
C PRO A 261 13.46 -20.86 -8.50
N TRP A 262 13.24 -20.52 -7.24
CA TRP A 262 11.90 -20.38 -6.68
C TRP A 262 11.77 -19.10 -5.87
N SER A 263 10.56 -18.56 -5.82
CA SER A 263 10.16 -17.52 -4.90
C SER A 263 8.81 -17.86 -4.27
N LEU A 264 8.66 -17.52 -2.99
CA LEU A 264 7.44 -17.66 -2.21
C LEU A 264 7.22 -16.38 -1.43
N SER A 265 6.19 -15.63 -1.79
CA SER A 265 5.75 -14.41 -1.15
C SER A 265 4.56 -14.67 -0.24
N LEU A 266 4.76 -14.45 1.05
CA LEU A 266 3.73 -14.50 2.08
C LEU A 266 3.29 -13.07 2.41
N SER A 267 2.01 -12.76 2.27
CA SER A 267 1.43 -11.45 2.57
C SER A 267 0.27 -11.58 3.53
N TYR A 268 0.52 -11.33 4.80
CA TYR A 268 -0.48 -11.27 5.85
C TYR A 268 -1.02 -9.85 6.00
N SER A 269 -2.33 -9.70 6.05
CA SER A 269 -2.98 -8.42 6.29
C SER A 269 -3.98 -8.54 7.44
N TYR A 270 -4.08 -7.49 8.25
CA TYR A 270 -5.03 -7.44 9.34
C TYR A 270 -5.63 -6.04 9.47
N SER A 271 -6.85 -5.98 9.99
CA SER A 271 -7.59 -4.76 10.25
C SER A 271 -8.44 -4.96 11.50
N ILE A 272 -8.15 -4.18 12.53
CA ILE A 272 -8.98 -4.07 13.73
C ILE A 272 -9.78 -2.79 13.60
N ARG A 273 -11.11 -2.86 13.72
CA ARG A 273 -12.00 -1.70 13.63
C ARG A 273 -13.13 -1.82 14.64
N GLU A 274 -13.70 -0.69 15.01
CA GLU A 274 -14.93 -0.70 15.80
C GLU A 274 -16.08 -1.37 15.03
N ASP A 275 -16.75 -2.29 15.71
CA ASP A 275 -17.86 -3.06 15.19
C ASP A 275 -19.19 -2.39 15.55
N ARG A 276 -19.64 -1.52 14.64
CA ARG A 276 -20.91 -0.79 14.79
C ARG A 276 -22.16 -1.65 14.61
N SER A 277 -22.02 -2.93 14.25
CA SER A 277 -23.15 -3.87 14.18
C SER A 277 -23.56 -4.37 15.57
N LYS A 278 -22.68 -4.27 16.57
CA LYS A 278 -22.91 -4.70 17.95
C LYS A 278 -23.38 -3.55 18.82
N GLN A 279 -24.01 -3.88 19.94
CA GLN A 279 -24.44 -2.90 20.93
C GLN A 279 -23.23 -2.15 21.53
N ILE A 280 -23.37 -0.83 21.70
CA ILE A 280 -22.36 0.00 22.33
C ILE A 280 -22.31 -0.28 23.84
N ASN A 281 -21.12 -0.22 24.43
CA ASN A 281 -21.02 -0.19 25.88
C ASN A 281 -21.46 1.19 26.39
N ILE A 282 -22.62 1.25 27.06
CA ILE A 282 -23.24 2.49 27.53
C ILE A 282 -22.36 3.24 28.55
N LYS A 283 -21.61 2.52 29.39
CA LYS A 283 -20.77 3.14 30.43
C LYS A 283 -19.56 3.85 29.84
N THR A 284 -18.92 3.24 28.84
CA THR A 284 -17.70 3.77 28.22
C THR A 284 -17.97 4.56 26.94
N MET A 285 -19.17 4.44 26.39
CA MET A 285 -19.54 4.95 25.06
C MET A 285 -18.55 4.50 23.98
N ARG A 286 -18.28 3.18 23.95
CA ARG A 286 -17.37 2.53 22.98
C ARG A 286 -18.00 1.29 22.37
N TYR A 287 -17.81 1.11 21.06
CA TYR A 287 -18.16 -0.15 20.39
C TYR A 287 -17.11 -1.22 20.68
N PRO A 288 -17.48 -2.50 20.71
CA PRO A 288 -16.48 -3.58 20.66
C PRO A 288 -15.72 -3.53 19.34
N TYR A 289 -14.53 -4.11 19.29
CA TYR A 289 -13.74 -4.20 18.05
C TYR A 289 -13.95 -5.53 17.36
N SER A 290 -13.89 -5.53 16.03
CA SER A 290 -13.78 -6.71 15.19
C SER A 290 -12.39 -6.77 14.55
N LEU A 291 -11.87 -8.00 14.40
CA LEU A 291 -10.61 -8.29 13.73
C LEU A 291 -10.90 -9.01 12.41
N THR A 292 -10.49 -8.39 11.32
CA THR A 292 -10.42 -9.03 10.00
C THR A 292 -8.97 -9.32 9.66
N HIS A 293 -8.63 -10.54 9.27
CA HIS A 293 -7.26 -10.88 8.90
C HIS A 293 -7.17 -12.03 7.89
N SER A 294 -6.25 -11.90 6.95
CA SER A 294 -6.06 -12.84 5.85
C SER A 294 -4.58 -13.03 5.53
N LEU A 295 -4.22 -14.23 5.07
CA LEU A 295 -2.90 -14.56 4.56
C LEU A 295 -3.02 -14.86 3.07
N ASN A 296 -2.26 -14.15 2.25
CA ASN A 296 -2.07 -14.44 0.84
C ASN A 296 -0.71 -15.09 0.65
N ILE A 297 -0.68 -16.14 -0.16
CA ILE A 297 0.51 -16.92 -0.48
C ILE A 297 0.62 -16.92 -1.99
N SER A 298 1.69 -16.34 -2.51
CA SER A 298 1.99 -16.41 -3.94
C SER A 298 3.39 -16.91 -4.15
N GLY A 299 3.66 -17.53 -5.29
CA GLY A 299 5.00 -18.00 -5.57
C GLY A 299 5.24 -18.24 -7.04
N ASN A 300 6.52 -18.31 -7.38
CA ASN A 300 7.00 -18.59 -8.71
C ASN A 300 8.04 -19.70 -8.63
N ILE A 301 7.93 -20.71 -9.48
CA ILE A 301 8.89 -21.80 -9.58
C ILE A 301 9.26 -21.94 -11.05
N LYS A 302 10.54 -21.79 -11.36
CA LYS A 302 11.08 -22.03 -12.70
C LYS A 302 11.73 -23.41 -12.75
N MET A 303 11.17 -24.32 -13.56
CA MET A 303 11.71 -25.67 -13.72
C MET A 303 12.55 -25.75 -15.00
N GLY A 304 13.86 -25.56 -14.87
CA GLY A 304 14.75 -25.39 -16.03
C GLY A 304 14.50 -24.08 -16.79
N SER A 305 15.00 -23.95 -18.02
CA SER A 305 14.96 -22.69 -18.78
C SER A 305 13.63 -22.40 -19.47
N ARG A 306 12.70 -23.36 -19.49
CA ARG A 306 11.49 -23.29 -20.33
C ARG A 306 10.18 -23.48 -19.59
N TRP A 307 10.18 -23.81 -18.30
CA TRP A 307 8.96 -23.93 -17.51
C TRP A 307 8.88 -22.86 -16.44
N ASN A 308 7.70 -22.29 -16.29
CA ASN A 308 7.43 -21.28 -15.29
C ASN A 308 6.04 -21.49 -14.71
N VAL A 309 6.00 -21.79 -13.41
CA VAL A 309 4.76 -22.03 -12.66
C VAL A 309 4.59 -20.90 -11.66
N THR A 310 3.52 -20.13 -11.80
CA THR A 310 3.09 -19.16 -10.79
C THR A 310 1.86 -19.69 -10.09
N TYR A 311 1.82 -19.58 -8.77
CA TYR A 311 0.62 -19.90 -8.00
C TYR A 311 0.28 -18.73 -7.07
N SER A 312 -1.01 -18.56 -6.78
CA SER A 312 -1.50 -17.61 -5.79
C SER A 312 -2.70 -18.22 -5.08
N SER A 313 -2.65 -18.25 -3.77
CA SER A 313 -3.69 -18.75 -2.88
C SER A 313 -3.82 -17.80 -1.70
N GLY A 314 -4.86 -17.98 -0.89
CA GLY A 314 -5.02 -17.21 0.32
C GLY A 314 -6.01 -17.86 1.27
N TYR A 315 -6.01 -17.40 2.51
CA TYR A 315 -6.87 -17.87 3.57
C TYR A 315 -7.36 -16.68 4.37
N ASP A 316 -8.68 -16.55 4.49
CA ASP A 316 -9.33 -15.58 5.35
C ASP A 316 -9.61 -16.26 6.70
N PHE A 317 -8.90 -15.83 7.73
CA PHE A 317 -9.05 -16.41 9.08
C PHE A 317 -10.33 -15.94 9.78
N THR A 318 -10.95 -14.86 9.30
CA THR A 318 -12.19 -14.32 9.85
C THR A 318 -13.40 -15.13 9.40
N SER A 319 -13.51 -15.44 8.11
CA SER A 319 -14.54 -16.37 7.60
C SER A 319 -14.13 -17.84 7.76
N LYS A 320 -12.84 -18.11 7.99
CA LYS A 320 -12.21 -19.44 8.01
C LYS A 320 -12.26 -20.16 6.66
N GLU A 321 -12.27 -19.40 5.57
CA GLU A 321 -12.37 -19.91 4.21
C GLU A 321 -11.08 -19.69 3.43
N MET A 322 -10.76 -20.64 2.56
CA MET A 322 -9.70 -20.48 1.57
C MET A 322 -10.20 -19.56 0.45
N SER A 323 -9.38 -18.58 0.07
CA SER A 323 -9.64 -17.79 -1.13
C SER A 323 -9.35 -18.59 -2.40
N MET A 324 -9.75 -18.03 -3.54
CA MET A 324 -9.49 -18.63 -4.84
C MET A 324 -7.99 -18.91 -5.02
N THR A 325 -7.68 -20.15 -5.36
CA THR A 325 -6.31 -20.59 -5.67
C THR A 325 -6.13 -20.62 -7.18
N THR A 326 -5.17 -19.87 -7.68
CA THR A 326 -4.83 -19.82 -9.10
C THR A 326 -3.47 -20.44 -9.32
N VAL A 327 -3.32 -21.22 -10.38
CA VAL A 327 -2.06 -21.82 -10.80
C VAL A 327 -1.93 -21.58 -12.29
N ASN A 328 -0.95 -20.77 -12.70
CA ASN A 328 -0.61 -20.60 -14.11
C ASN A 328 0.70 -21.30 -14.40
N ILE A 329 0.66 -22.22 -15.36
CA ILE A 329 1.79 -22.99 -15.85
C ILE A 329 2.07 -22.50 -17.26
N THR A 330 3.29 -22.06 -17.52
CA THR A 330 3.75 -21.66 -18.85
C THR A 330 4.95 -22.51 -19.24
N ARG A 331 4.99 -22.93 -20.50
CA ARG A 331 6.10 -23.67 -21.08
C ARG A 331 6.48 -23.11 -22.45
N ASP A 332 7.75 -22.77 -22.59
CA ASP A 332 8.34 -22.47 -23.89
C ASP A 332 8.70 -23.77 -24.64
N LEU A 333 8.17 -23.92 -25.85
CA LEU A 333 8.42 -25.03 -26.77
C LEU A 333 9.23 -24.55 -28.00
N HIS A 334 9.95 -23.43 -27.89
CA HIS A 334 10.75 -22.76 -28.93
C HIS A 334 9.90 -22.06 -30.01
N CYS A 335 9.14 -22.82 -30.79
CA CYS A 335 8.25 -22.27 -31.82
C CYS A 335 6.83 -22.03 -31.31
N PHE A 336 6.49 -22.64 -30.17
CA PHE A 336 5.18 -22.56 -29.55
C PHE A 336 5.32 -22.16 -28.08
N ASN A 337 4.31 -21.51 -27.54
CA ASN A 337 4.14 -21.28 -26.12
C ASN A 337 2.89 -22.02 -25.65
N MET A 338 3.05 -22.80 -24.59
CA MET A 338 1.94 -23.45 -23.90
C MET A 338 1.65 -22.69 -22.61
N SER A 339 0.38 -22.36 -22.38
CA SER A 339 -0.09 -21.79 -21.12
C SER A 339 -1.30 -22.55 -20.59
N CYS A 340 -1.31 -22.81 -19.29
CA CYS A 340 -2.40 -23.47 -18.59
C CYS A 340 -2.71 -22.67 -17.32
N GLY A 341 -3.86 -22.02 -17.28
CA GLY A 341 -4.39 -21.34 -16.10
C GLY A 341 -5.44 -22.21 -15.43
N LEU A 342 -5.21 -22.56 -14.17
CA LEU A 342 -6.11 -23.31 -13.32
C LEU A 342 -6.61 -22.41 -12.20
N VAL A 343 -7.91 -22.48 -11.93
CA VAL A 343 -8.58 -21.74 -10.86
C VAL A 343 -9.36 -22.74 -10.01
N PHE A 344 -9.07 -22.75 -8.72
CA PHE A 344 -9.69 -23.59 -7.71
C PHE A 344 -10.37 -22.69 -6.67
N GLY A 345 -11.54 -23.09 -6.18
CA GLY A 345 -12.34 -22.29 -5.25
C GLY A 345 -13.83 -22.36 -5.59
N PRO A 346 -14.64 -21.36 -5.20
CA PRO A 346 -16.09 -21.34 -5.47
C PRO A 346 -16.45 -21.46 -6.95
N TYR A 347 -15.59 -20.97 -7.84
CA TYR A 347 -15.70 -21.14 -9.29
C TYR A 347 -14.44 -21.82 -9.80
N THR A 348 -14.54 -23.13 -10.03
CA THR A 348 -13.45 -23.90 -10.61
C THR A 348 -13.42 -23.67 -12.12
N SER A 349 -12.25 -23.33 -12.64
CA SER A 349 -12.07 -23.24 -14.09
C SER A 349 -10.66 -23.62 -14.52
N TYR A 350 -10.53 -24.04 -15.76
CA TYR A 350 -9.25 -24.20 -16.43
C TYR A 350 -9.30 -23.54 -17.81
N ASN A 351 -8.16 -23.01 -18.23
CA ASN A 351 -7.91 -22.55 -19.58
C ASN A 351 -6.54 -23.07 -19.99
N PHE A 352 -6.49 -23.77 -21.10
CA PHE A 352 -5.27 -24.26 -21.71
C PHE A 352 -5.16 -23.68 -23.11
N SER A 353 -3.99 -23.16 -23.47
CA SER A 353 -3.70 -22.74 -24.83
C SER A 353 -2.29 -23.11 -25.26
N ILE A 354 -2.16 -23.48 -26.54
CA ILE A 354 -0.89 -23.58 -27.24
C ILE A 354 -0.96 -22.63 -28.43
N ARG A 355 0.03 -21.76 -28.59
CA ARG A 355 0.09 -20.76 -29.67
C ARG A 355 1.48 -20.72 -30.29
N ALA A 356 1.57 -20.52 -31.59
CA ALA A 356 2.85 -20.24 -32.24
C ALA A 356 3.40 -18.87 -31.80
N ASN A 357 4.71 -18.80 -31.53
CA ASN A 357 5.40 -17.58 -31.07
C ASN A 357 5.51 -16.50 -32.16
N SER A 358 5.40 -16.89 -33.44
CA SER A 358 5.44 -15.95 -34.57
C SER A 358 4.13 -15.20 -34.69
N ALA A 359 4.18 -13.86 -34.64
CA ALA A 359 3.01 -12.98 -34.71
C ALA A 359 2.11 -13.21 -35.94
N MET A 360 2.66 -13.70 -37.06
CA MET A 360 1.89 -14.03 -38.27
C MET A 360 1.18 -15.39 -38.19
N LEU A 361 1.63 -16.30 -37.32
CA LEU A 361 1.11 -17.66 -37.19
C LEU A 361 0.38 -17.88 -35.87
N THR A 362 0.43 -16.93 -34.93
CA THR A 362 -0.23 -17.04 -33.62
C THR A 362 -1.73 -17.29 -33.73
N ASP A 363 -2.40 -16.72 -34.74
CA ASP A 363 -3.84 -16.89 -34.93
C ASP A 363 -4.20 -18.12 -35.77
N ALA A 364 -3.31 -18.53 -36.68
CA ALA A 364 -3.49 -19.70 -37.55
C ALA A 364 -3.09 -21.03 -36.88
N LEU A 365 -2.12 -21.00 -35.95
CA LEU A 365 -1.59 -22.14 -35.21
C LEU A 365 -1.83 -21.94 -33.72
N LYS A 366 -3.11 -21.99 -33.33
CA LYS A 366 -3.56 -21.97 -31.93
C LYS A 366 -4.43 -23.19 -31.61
N TRP A 367 -4.30 -23.68 -30.39
CA TRP A 367 -5.22 -24.64 -29.81
C TRP A 367 -5.62 -24.13 -28.43
N ASP A 368 -6.91 -23.89 -28.21
CA ASP A 368 -7.46 -23.38 -26.96
C ASP A 368 -8.51 -24.36 -26.40
N GLN A 369 -8.42 -24.73 -25.13
CA GLN A 369 -9.40 -25.54 -24.41
C GLN A 369 -9.73 -24.85 -23.08
N ARG A 370 -11.01 -24.64 -22.79
CA ARG A 370 -11.47 -23.99 -21.55
C ARG A 370 -12.63 -24.74 -20.91
N SER A 371 -12.65 -24.85 -19.58
CA SER A 371 -13.86 -25.29 -18.86
C SER A 371 -14.94 -24.24 -19.04
N ASN A 372 -16.11 -24.63 -19.52
CA ASN A 372 -17.15 -23.68 -19.86
C ASN A 372 -18.37 -23.80 -18.94
N THR A 373 -18.80 -22.69 -18.35
CA THR A 373 -20.19 -22.51 -17.86
C THR A 373 -21.00 -21.55 -18.75
N GLY A 374 -20.43 -21.02 -19.83
CA GLY A 374 -21.13 -20.14 -20.79
C GLY A 374 -20.63 -20.32 -22.24
N SER A 375 -21.38 -21.09 -23.03
CA SER A 375 -21.28 -21.29 -24.49
C SER A 375 -20.15 -20.57 -25.25
N GLN A 376 -19.23 -21.33 -25.88
CA GLN A 376 -18.36 -20.75 -26.90
C GLN A 376 -19.23 -20.44 -28.12
N VAL A 377 -19.38 -19.17 -28.48
CA VAL A 377 -19.82 -18.83 -29.84
C VAL A 377 -18.61 -19.06 -30.76
N THR A 378 -18.66 -20.14 -31.53
CA THR A 378 -17.79 -20.37 -32.69
C THR A 378 -18.36 -19.58 -33.86
N TRP A 379 -17.70 -18.49 -34.23
CA TRP A 379 -17.89 -17.89 -35.56
C TRP A 379 -16.96 -18.63 -36.52
N TYR A 380 -17.54 -19.24 -37.54
CA TYR A 380 -16.85 -19.82 -38.70
C TYR A 380 -16.43 -18.72 -39.68
#